data_AF-A0A0D0Q9T8-F1
#
_entry.id   AF-A0A0D0Q9T8-F1
#
_cell.length_a   1.000
_cell.length_b   1.000
_cell.length_c   1.000
_cell.angle_alpha   90.00
_cell.angle_beta   90.00
_cell.angle_gamma   90.00
#
_symmetry.space_group_name_H-M   'P 1'
#
loop_
_entity.id
_entity.type
_entity.pdbx_description
1 polymer ?
#
loop_
_entity_poly.entity_id
_entity_poly.type
_entity_poly.pdbx_seq_one_letter_code
_entity_poly.pdbx_strand_id
1 'polypeptide(L)'
;MLVIDFMDETNEMTEEQVELIEKLLQHAAKEENVPDGAEVSITFVDNEKIREMNRDYRGKDQPTDVISFALEEMGEEEIEIVGVDVPPVLGDIIISVPKAREQAEQYGHSFMRELGFLAVHGFLHLLGYDHETEEEEKEMFTKQEQLLQQFGLTR
;
A
#
# COMPACT_ATOMS: atom_id res chain seq x y z
N MET A 1 -1.49 11.62 -12.90
CA MET A 1 -2.11 11.41 -11.59
C MET A 1 -2.32 9.92 -11.43
N LEU A 2 -2.07 9.38 -10.24
CA LEU A 2 -2.33 7.97 -9.91
C LEU A 2 -3.85 7.74 -9.92
N VAL A 3 -4.32 6.63 -10.45
CA VAL A 3 -5.73 6.21 -10.35
C VAL A 3 -5.81 5.26 -9.16
N ILE A 4 -6.64 5.59 -8.18
CA ILE A 4 -6.77 4.81 -6.95
C ILE A 4 -8.22 4.35 -6.82
N ASP A 5 -8.42 3.04 -6.74
CA ASP A 5 -9.71 2.45 -6.41
C ASP A 5 -9.72 2.01 -4.94
N PHE A 6 -10.75 2.41 -4.20
CA PHE A 6 -10.90 2.08 -2.78
C PHE A 6 -12.11 1.19 -2.57
N MET A 7 -11.92 0.11 -1.82
CA MET A 7 -12.99 -0.77 -1.37
C MET A 7 -12.92 -0.95 0.14
N ASP A 8 -14.00 -0.64 0.84
CA ASP A 8 -14.12 -0.86 2.28
C ASP A 8 -15.09 -1.99 2.57
N GLU A 9 -14.57 -3.19 2.86
CA GLU A 9 -15.40 -4.33 3.25
C GLU A 9 -15.87 -4.24 4.71
N THR A 10 -15.19 -3.45 5.55
CA THR A 10 -15.54 -3.32 6.98
C THR A 10 -16.63 -2.27 7.22
N ASN A 11 -16.79 -1.32 6.29
CA ASN A 11 -17.67 -0.15 6.44
C ASN A 11 -17.29 0.73 7.65
N GLU A 12 -16.01 0.72 8.03
CA GLU A 12 -15.49 1.49 9.18
C GLU A 12 -14.68 2.72 8.76
N MET A 13 -14.39 2.87 7.47
CA MET A 13 -13.61 3.98 6.94
C MET A 13 -14.50 5.21 6.73
N THR A 14 -14.03 6.37 7.20
CA THR A 14 -14.71 7.64 6.89
C THR A 14 -14.19 8.21 5.57
N GLU A 15 -15.01 9.03 4.91
CA GLU A 15 -14.61 9.72 3.68
C GLU A 15 -13.33 10.55 3.87
N GLU A 16 -13.18 11.23 5.01
CA GLU A 16 -11.98 12.01 5.34
C GLU A 16 -10.73 11.15 5.43
N GLN A 17 -10.85 9.91 5.91
CA GLN A 17 -9.72 8.99 6.02
C GLN A 17 -9.29 8.50 4.64
N VAL A 18 -10.25 8.12 3.80
CA VAL A 18 -10.00 7.69 2.41
C VAL A 18 -9.38 8.83 1.61
N GLU A 19 -9.94 10.04 1.67
CA GLU A 19 -9.42 11.22 0.97
C GLU A 19 -7.98 11.58 1.41
N LEU A 20 -7.66 11.39 2.69
CA LEU A 20 -6.32 11.61 3.19
C LEU A 20 -5.32 10.58 2.64
N ILE A 21 -5.70 9.30 2.59
CA ILE A 21 -4.87 8.24 1.99
C ILE A 21 -4.69 8.48 0.48
N GLU A 22 -5.76 8.88 -0.22
CA GLU A 22 -5.69 9.25 -1.63
C GLU A 22 -4.64 10.35 -1.84
N LYS A 23 -4.74 11.47 -1.11
CA LYS A 23 -3.79 12.59 -1.21
C LYS A 23 -2.36 12.17 -0.86
N LEU A 24 -2.18 11.30 0.13
CA LEU A 24 -0.87 10.79 0.53
C LEU A 24 -0.24 9.95 -0.60
N LEU A 25 -1.02 9.08 -1.23
CA LEU A 25 -0.53 8.23 -2.32
C LEU A 25 -0.34 9.01 -3.62
N GLN A 26 -1.14 10.04 -3.89
CA GLN A 26 -0.86 10.98 -4.97
C GLN A 26 0.47 11.72 -4.75
N HIS A 27 0.77 12.11 -3.50
CA HIS A 27 2.05 12.71 -3.14
C HIS A 27 3.19 11.71 -3.34
N ALA A 28 3.05 10.48 -2.84
CA ALA A 28 4.04 9.42 -3.01
C ALA A 28 4.31 9.09 -4.48
N ALA A 29 3.26 8.89 -5.29
CA ALA A 29 3.38 8.63 -6.73
C ALA A 29 4.13 9.74 -7.47
N LYS A 30 3.90 11.00 -7.09
CA LYS A 30 4.61 12.14 -7.68
C LYS A 30 6.09 12.14 -7.31
N GLU A 31 6.44 11.91 -6.05
CA GLU A 31 7.84 11.84 -5.60
C GLU A 31 8.58 10.66 -6.23
N GLU A 32 7.87 9.54 -6.47
CA GLU A 32 8.40 8.35 -7.14
C GLU A 32 8.39 8.44 -8.66
N ASN A 33 7.90 9.54 -9.24
CA ASN A 33 7.78 9.72 -10.69
C ASN A 33 6.97 8.59 -11.37
N VAL A 34 5.96 8.08 -10.69
CA VAL A 34 5.06 7.06 -11.23
C VAL A 34 4.32 7.64 -12.44
N PRO A 35 4.21 6.89 -13.56
CA PRO A 35 3.53 7.36 -14.76
C PRO A 35 2.09 7.80 -14.51
N ASP A 36 1.67 8.85 -15.22
CA ASP A 36 0.29 9.32 -15.16
C ASP A 36 -0.67 8.24 -15.67
N GLY A 37 -1.74 8.00 -14.92
CA GLY A 37 -2.74 6.98 -15.24
C GLY A 37 -2.44 5.61 -14.64
N ALA A 38 -1.29 5.42 -13.97
CA ALA A 38 -1.01 4.17 -13.28
C ALA A 38 -2.13 3.85 -12.27
N GLU A 39 -2.46 2.57 -12.10
CA GLU A 39 -3.61 2.14 -11.30
C GLU A 39 -3.18 1.35 -10.06
N VAL A 40 -3.79 1.64 -8.91
CA VAL A 40 -3.65 0.86 -7.68
C VAL A 40 -5.01 0.68 -6.99
N SER A 41 -5.24 -0.50 -6.44
CA SER A 41 -6.43 -0.81 -5.67
C SER A 41 -6.09 -0.97 -4.19
N ILE A 42 -6.95 -0.43 -3.32
CA ILE A 42 -6.78 -0.49 -1.86
C ILE A 42 -8.04 -1.06 -1.26
N THR A 43 -7.91 -2.20 -0.58
CA THR A 43 -9.04 -2.86 0.09
C THR A 43 -8.83 -2.86 1.60
N PHE A 44 -9.78 -2.28 2.32
CA PHE A 44 -9.85 -2.34 3.77
C PHE A 44 -10.67 -3.55 4.19
N VAL A 45 -10.08 -4.40 5.02
CA VAL A 45 -10.66 -5.68 5.44
C VAL A 45 -10.53 -5.89 6.95
N ASP A 46 -11.21 -6.91 7.46
CA ASP A 46 -11.07 -7.35 8.85
C ASP A 46 -9.93 -8.38 9.03
N ASN A 47 -9.74 -8.82 10.27
CA ASN A 47 -8.71 -9.80 10.64
C ASN A 47 -8.97 -11.21 10.10
N GLU A 48 -10.23 -11.58 9.90
CA GLU A 48 -10.59 -12.90 9.38
C GLU A 48 -10.20 -12.98 7.91
N LYS A 49 -10.61 -11.98 7.12
CA LYS A 49 -10.31 -11.87 5.70
C LYS A 49 -8.82 -11.78 5.41
N ILE A 50 -8.08 -10.91 6.11
CA ILE A 50 -6.63 -10.80 5.86
C ILE A 50 -5.87 -12.05 6.29
N ARG A 51 -6.35 -12.79 7.30
CA ARG A 51 -5.77 -14.08 7.71
C ARG A 51 -5.98 -15.13 6.62
N GLU A 52 -7.18 -15.19 6.04
CA GLU A 52 -7.44 -16.09 4.91
C GLU A 52 -6.48 -15.81 3.75
N MET A 53 -6.32 -14.54 3.37
CA MET A 53 -5.37 -14.16 2.34
C MET A 53 -3.92 -14.50 2.71
N ASN A 54 -3.50 -14.21 3.95
CA ASN A 54 -2.14 -14.52 4.40
C ASN A 54 -1.86 -16.03 4.40
N ARG A 55 -2.86 -16.85 4.72
CA ARG A 55 -2.79 -18.31 4.61
C ARG A 55 -2.68 -18.76 3.16
N ASP A 56 -3.58 -18.27 2.31
CA ASP A 56 -3.76 -18.78 0.96
C ASP A 56 -2.63 -18.34 0.02
N TYR A 57 -2.09 -17.13 0.21
CA TYR A 57 -1.02 -16.59 -0.64
C TYR A 57 0.39 -16.66 -0.03
N ARG A 58 0.52 -16.60 1.31
CA ARG A 58 1.83 -16.58 2.00
C ARG A 58 2.07 -17.79 2.90
N GLY A 59 1.12 -18.74 2.96
CA GLY A 59 1.21 -19.95 3.78
C GLY A 59 1.16 -19.70 5.29
N LYS A 60 0.74 -18.50 5.72
CA LYS A 60 0.76 -18.06 7.13
C LYS A 60 -0.67 -17.92 7.67
N ASP A 61 -1.12 -18.90 8.44
CA ASP A 61 -2.47 -18.91 9.04
C ASP A 61 -2.59 -18.01 10.28
N GLN A 62 -2.29 -16.72 10.11
CA GLN A 62 -2.44 -15.69 11.14
C GLN A 62 -2.77 -14.34 10.49
N PRO A 63 -3.51 -13.45 11.16
CA PRO A 63 -3.73 -12.09 10.66
C PRO A 63 -2.40 -11.34 10.49
N THR A 64 -2.35 -10.45 9.50
CA THR A 64 -1.27 -9.47 9.30
C THR A 64 -1.91 -8.08 9.14
N ASP A 65 -1.11 -7.04 9.20
CA ASP A 65 -1.51 -5.64 9.01
C ASP A 65 -1.77 -5.26 7.55
N VAL A 66 -0.85 -5.62 6.66
CA VAL A 66 -0.94 -5.33 5.22
C VAL A 66 -0.41 -6.50 4.37
N ILE A 67 -1.00 -6.67 3.19
CA ILE A 67 -0.51 -7.55 2.12
C ILE A 67 -0.55 -6.74 0.83
N SER A 68 0.55 -6.74 0.07
CA SER A 68 0.61 -6.15 -1.27
C SER A 68 0.75 -7.24 -2.32
N PHE A 69 -0.04 -7.14 -3.39
CA PHE A 69 0.04 -7.99 -4.57
C PHE A 69 0.47 -7.13 -5.76
N ALA A 70 1.75 -7.17 -6.12
CA ALA A 70 2.24 -6.50 -7.32
C ALA A 70 1.78 -7.26 -8.56
N LEU A 71 1.19 -6.54 -9.53
CA LEU A 71 0.81 -7.12 -10.82
C LEU A 71 1.98 -7.18 -11.80
N GLU A 72 2.99 -6.30 -11.65
CA GLU A 72 4.16 -6.24 -12.54
C GLU A 72 5.16 -7.41 -12.41
N GLU A 73 4.87 -8.46 -11.64
CA GLU A 73 5.53 -9.79 -11.82
C GLU A 73 5.03 -10.51 -13.10
N MET A 74 4.73 -9.77 -14.17
CA MET A 74 4.45 -10.36 -15.48
C MET A 74 5.79 -10.75 -16.10
N GLY A 75 6.08 -12.05 -16.04
CA GLY A 75 7.31 -12.66 -16.56
C GLY A 75 7.61 -12.30 -18.01
N GLU A 76 8.85 -12.61 -18.41
CA GLU A 76 9.53 -12.31 -19.69
C GLU A 76 8.79 -12.69 -21.00
N GLU A 77 7.51 -13.06 -20.96
CA GLU A 77 6.70 -13.55 -22.08
C GLU A 77 5.45 -12.70 -22.42
N GLU A 78 5.25 -11.53 -21.81
CA GLU A 78 4.20 -10.63 -22.30
C GLU A 78 4.62 -9.88 -23.57
N ILE A 79 3.80 -10.06 -24.61
CA ILE A 79 3.94 -9.39 -25.90
C ILE A 79 3.75 -7.90 -25.65
N GLU A 80 4.84 -7.12 -25.69
CA GLU A 80 4.76 -5.66 -25.86
C GLU A 80 3.82 -5.38 -27.05
N ILE A 81 2.60 -4.90 -26.77
CA ILE A 81 1.73 -4.37 -27.81
C ILE A 81 2.31 -3.01 -28.18
N VAL A 82 3.32 -3.03 -29.06
CA VAL A 82 4.01 -1.84 -29.55
C VAL A 82 3.00 -0.90 -30.20
N GLY A 83 2.70 0.22 -29.55
CA GLY A 83 1.86 1.29 -30.08
C GLY A 83 0.64 1.69 -29.25
N VAL A 84 0.40 1.07 -28.08
CA VAL A 84 -0.59 1.55 -27.11
C VAL A 84 0.13 1.95 -25.83
N ASP A 85 0.13 3.25 -25.52
CA ASP A 85 0.64 3.81 -24.27
C ASP A 85 -0.41 3.52 -23.18
N VAL A 86 -0.47 2.26 -22.70
CA VAL A 86 -1.36 1.86 -21.61
C VAL A 86 -0.64 2.15 -20.30
N PRO A 87 -1.21 2.94 -19.39
CA PRO A 87 -0.62 3.15 -18.08
C PRO A 87 -0.48 1.82 -17.31
N PRO A 88 0.56 1.68 -16.47
CA PRO A 88 0.80 0.43 -15.74
C PRO A 88 -0.24 0.21 -14.65
N VAL A 89 -0.64 -1.04 -14.44
CA VAL A 89 -1.46 -1.44 -13.29
C VAL A 89 -0.51 -1.97 -12.21
N LEU A 90 -0.38 -1.24 -11.11
CA LEU A 90 0.62 -1.54 -10.07
C LEU A 90 0.23 -2.76 -9.24
N GLY A 91 -1.05 -2.87 -8.87
CA GLY A 91 -1.55 -3.99 -8.07
C GLY A 91 -2.50 -3.61 -6.93
N ASP A 92 -2.58 -4.50 -5.94
CA ASP A 92 -3.52 -4.41 -4.82
C ASP A 92 -2.79 -4.24 -3.48
N ILE A 93 -3.33 -3.38 -2.62
CA ILE A 93 -2.92 -3.21 -1.22
C ILE A 93 -4.10 -3.56 -0.32
N ILE A 94 -3.95 -4.63 0.47
CA ILE A 94 -4.98 -5.09 1.39
C ILE A 94 -4.58 -4.73 2.81
N ILE A 95 -5.38 -3.92 3.50
CA ILE A 95 -5.07 -3.41 4.85
C ILE A 95 -6.11 -3.90 5.86
N SER A 96 -5.65 -4.49 6.97
CA SER A 96 -6.52 -4.80 8.10
C SER A 96 -6.76 -3.57 8.97
N VAL A 97 -8.01 -3.10 9.00
CA VAL A 97 -8.42 -1.96 9.84
C VAL A 97 -8.23 -2.26 11.33
N PRO A 98 -8.63 -3.45 11.85
CA PRO A 98 -8.39 -3.78 13.26
C PRO A 98 -6.90 -3.83 13.63
N LYS A 99 -6.03 -4.41 12.78
CA LYS A 99 -4.57 -4.43 13.04
C LYS A 99 -3.98 -3.04 13.04
N ALA A 100 -4.38 -2.18 12.10
CA ALA A 100 -3.92 -0.79 12.05
C ALA A 100 -4.32 -0.02 13.33
N ARG A 101 -5.53 -0.24 13.86
CA ARG A 101 -5.94 0.35 15.14
C ARG A 101 -5.09 -0.17 16.31
N GLU A 102 -4.90 -1.48 16.39
CA GLU A 102 -4.08 -2.12 17.43
C GLU A 102 -2.64 -1.59 17.43
N GLN A 103 -2.02 -1.49 16.25
CA GLN A 103 -0.65 -0.97 16.09
C GLN A 103 -0.56 0.51 16.44
N ALA A 104 -1.53 1.33 16.02
CA ALA A 104 -1.58 2.73 16.40
C ALA A 104 -1.59 2.92 17.93
N GLU A 105 -2.43 2.15 18.64
CA GLU A 105 -2.48 2.15 20.10
C GLU A 105 -1.17 1.64 20.73
N GLN A 106 -0.63 0.51 20.23
CA GLN A 106 0.58 -0.11 20.74
C GLN A 106 1.82 0.80 20.60
N TYR A 107 1.92 1.50 19.48
CA TYR A 107 3.04 2.38 19.17
C TYR A 107 2.82 3.84 19.60
N GLY A 108 1.62 4.18 20.08
CA GLY A 108 1.31 5.49 20.66
C GLY A 108 1.18 6.61 19.64
N HIS A 109 0.77 6.30 18.40
CA HIS A 109 0.51 7.30 17.35
C HIS A 109 -0.93 7.22 16.85
N SER A 110 -1.35 8.16 16.00
CA SER A 110 -2.75 8.22 15.56
C SER A 110 -3.10 7.08 14.60
N PHE A 111 -4.37 6.66 14.57
CA PHE A 111 -4.84 5.69 13.59
C PHE A 111 -4.52 6.12 12.14
N MET A 112 -4.66 7.41 11.82
CA MET A 112 -4.32 7.94 10.49
C MET A 112 -2.83 7.85 10.17
N ARG A 113 -1.97 7.97 11.18
CA ARG A 113 -0.53 7.80 11.00
C ARG A 113 -0.18 6.37 10.65
N GLU A 114 -0.78 5.39 11.33
CA GLU A 114 -0.59 3.97 11.03
C GLU A 114 -1.19 3.60 9.67
N LEU A 115 -2.41 4.06 9.38
CA LEU A 115 -3.05 3.77 8.10
C LEU A 115 -2.24 4.32 6.91
N GLY A 116 -1.75 5.56 7.04
CA GLY A 116 -0.87 6.16 6.04
C GLY A 116 0.48 5.43 5.95
N PHE A 117 1.00 4.94 7.07
CA PHE A 117 2.20 4.11 7.09
C PHE A 117 1.99 2.82 6.30
N LEU A 118 0.93 2.06 6.57
CA LEU A 118 0.63 0.81 5.87
C LEU A 118 0.32 1.03 4.38
N ALA A 119 -0.39 2.10 4.03
CA ALA A 119 -0.68 2.44 2.63
C ALA A 119 0.61 2.77 1.85
N VAL A 120 1.49 3.61 2.39
CA VAL A 120 2.78 3.94 1.74
C VAL A 120 3.69 2.71 1.70
N HIS A 121 3.72 1.92 2.78
CA HIS A 121 4.48 0.68 2.82
C HIS A 121 4.06 -0.27 1.70
N GLY A 122 2.76 -0.51 1.59
CA GLY A 122 2.21 -1.38 0.57
C GLY A 122 2.45 -0.84 -0.84
N PHE A 123 2.36 0.48 -1.03
CA PHE A 123 2.63 1.14 -2.31
C PHE A 123 4.10 1.03 -2.73
N LEU A 124 5.05 1.20 -1.80
CA LEU A 124 6.47 1.02 -2.09
C LEU A 124 6.79 -0.43 -2.49
N HIS A 125 6.15 -1.42 -1.87
CA HIS A 125 6.23 -2.82 -2.31
C HIS A 125 5.74 -3.00 -3.75
N LEU A 126 4.63 -2.34 -4.14
CA LEU A 126 4.15 -2.40 -5.53
C LEU A 126 5.12 -1.76 -6.52
N LEU A 127 5.98 -0.83 -6.08
CA LEU A 127 7.03 -0.21 -6.90
C LEU A 127 8.34 -1.02 -6.90
N GLY A 128 8.37 -2.19 -6.28
CA GLY A 128 9.53 -3.09 -6.25
C GLY A 128 10.55 -2.79 -5.16
N TYR A 129 10.24 -1.91 -4.20
CA TYR A 129 11.05 -1.83 -2.98
C TYR A 129 10.75 -3.03 -2.09
N ASP A 130 11.80 -3.61 -1.50
CA ASP A 130 11.66 -4.68 -0.51
C ASP A 130 12.43 -4.31 0.77
N HIS A 131 12.39 -5.19 1.77
CA HIS A 131 13.09 -5.03 3.04
C HIS A 131 13.59 -6.38 3.59
N GLU A 132 13.96 -7.33 2.71
CA GLU A 132 14.48 -8.64 3.12
C GLU A 132 15.93 -8.55 3.64
N THR A 133 16.72 -7.60 3.15
CA THR A 133 18.08 -7.31 3.64
C THR A 133 18.16 -6.00 4.42
N GLU A 134 19.19 -5.83 5.26
CA GLU A 134 19.40 -4.60 6.03
C GLU A 134 19.57 -3.35 5.15
N GLU A 135 20.11 -3.50 3.93
CA GLU A 135 20.34 -2.39 3.02
C GLU A 135 19.02 -1.93 2.37
N GLU A 136 18.23 -2.89 1.87
CA GLU A 136 16.89 -2.65 1.32
C GLU A 136 15.93 -2.10 2.38
N GLU A 137 15.93 -2.69 3.58
CA GLU A 137 15.12 -2.19 4.69
C GLU A 137 15.46 -0.73 5.00
N LYS A 138 16.75 -0.41 5.09
CA LYS A 138 17.15 0.96 5.36
C LYS A 138 16.71 1.92 4.27
N GLU A 139 16.83 1.53 3.00
CA GLU A 139 16.39 2.34 1.86
C GLU A 139 14.88 2.57 1.91
N MET A 140 14.09 1.49 1.94
CA MET A 140 12.63 1.54 1.92
C MET A 140 12.07 2.29 3.13
N PHE A 141 12.56 2.02 4.35
CA PHE A 141 12.05 2.70 5.54
C PHE A 141 12.46 4.18 5.58
N THR A 142 13.64 4.52 5.09
CA THR A 142 14.05 5.93 4.95
C THR A 142 13.11 6.65 4.00
N LYS A 143 12.80 6.03 2.86
CA LYS A 143 11.89 6.54 1.85
C LYS A 143 10.48 6.72 2.37
N GLN A 144 9.95 5.69 3.00
CA GLN A 144 8.62 5.69 3.61
C GLN A 144 8.47 6.83 4.63
N GLU A 145 9.45 7.00 5.50
CA GLU A 145 9.41 8.07 6.50
C GLU A 145 9.52 9.47 5.86
N GLN A 146 10.33 9.63 4.82
CA GLN A 146 10.41 10.90 4.07
C GLN A 146 9.07 11.29 3.46
N LEU A 147 8.37 10.36 2.79
CA LEU A 147 7.07 10.61 2.17
C LEU A 147 6.02 11.04 3.20
N LEU A 148 5.98 10.34 4.34
CA LEU A 148 5.06 10.64 5.44
C LEU A 148 5.34 11.99 6.08
N GLN A 149 6.62 12.33 6.30
CA GLN A 149 7.03 13.63 6.84
C GLN A 149 6.70 14.79 5.90
N GLN A 150 6.98 14.64 4.60
CA GLN A 150 6.68 15.67 3.59
C GLN A 150 5.17 15.94 3.51
N PHE A 151 4.34 14.90 3.66
CA PHE A 151 2.88 15.02 3.69
C PHE A 151 2.34 15.58 5.03
N GLY A 152 3.14 15.54 6.10
CA GLY A 152 2.77 16.04 7.43
C GLY A 152 2.16 14.99 8.37
N LEU A 153 2.24 13.70 8.02
CA LEU A 153 1.90 12.59 8.90
C LEU A 153 3.13 12.15 9.68
N THR A 154 3.48 12.91 10.72
CA THR A 154 4.63 12.58 11.59
C THR A 154 4.19 11.70 12.76
N ARG A 155 5.14 10.94 13.31
CA ARG A 155 4.99 10.26 14.60
C ARG A 155 5.14 11.24 15.77
#